data_AF-A0A2T0WQL8-F1
#
_entry.id   AF-A0A2T0WQL8-F1
#
_cell.length_a   1.000
_cell.length_b   1.000
_cell.length_c   1.000
_cell.angle_alpha   90.00
_cell.angle_beta   90.00
_cell.angle_gamma   90.00
#
_symmetry.space_group_name_H-M   'P 1'
#
loop_
_entity.id
_entity.type
_entity.pdbx_description
1 polymer ?
#
loop_
_entity_poly.entity_id
_entity_poly.type
_entity_poly.pdbx_seq_one_letter_code
_entity_poly.pdbx_strand_id
1 'polypeptide(L)'
;MKTSIKFFQAMALSLLVLLFSCGEKDEPQVSPIVGIWNYSSYRLDMSINGQPLVQFLQAIGASQQEAQEAAEEIKDEFFSDEDFEGTELQFDADGTYEIRIDGINDESGTYQLLENNTILRLTSEDDETDFKVEQLTNNRLTIIFEEEESDDFFGIGLPVLVKLELELSFVK
;
A
#
# COMPACT_ATOMS: atom_id res chain seq x y z
N MET A 1 18.26 -4.78 -85.11
CA MET A 1 17.57 -6.00 -84.62
C MET A 1 17.37 -5.80 -83.11
N LYS A 2 16.16 -5.76 -82.51
CA LYS A 2 15.11 -6.82 -82.41
C LYS A 2 15.74 -8.18 -82.04
N THR A 3 15.42 -8.92 -80.99
CA THR A 3 14.39 -8.87 -79.91
C THR A 3 14.89 -9.81 -78.77
N SER A 4 14.30 -10.03 -77.59
CA SER A 4 12.99 -9.70 -76.99
C SER A 4 13.03 -9.82 -75.45
N ILE A 5 11.99 -9.33 -74.78
CA ILE A 5 11.70 -9.40 -73.34
C ILE A 5 11.66 -10.85 -72.78
N LYS A 6 12.14 -11.04 -71.54
CA LYS A 6 11.59 -12.02 -70.58
C LYS A 6 11.35 -11.37 -69.20
N PHE A 7 10.26 -10.60 -69.12
CA PHE A 7 9.44 -10.50 -67.91
C PHE A 7 8.96 -11.91 -67.52
N PHE A 8 8.52 -12.09 -66.27
CA PHE A 8 8.25 -13.38 -65.60
C PHE A 8 9.49 -14.17 -65.15
N GLN A 9 10.09 -13.73 -64.03
CA GLN A 9 10.37 -14.63 -62.92
C GLN A 9 10.54 -13.84 -61.61
N ALA A 10 9.63 -14.09 -60.65
CA ALA A 10 9.67 -13.73 -59.22
C ALA A 10 10.16 -12.30 -58.85
N MET A 11 9.34 -11.33 -58.43
CA MET A 11 7.95 -11.36 -57.92
C MET A 11 7.66 -12.47 -56.88
N ALA A 12 8.62 -12.76 -56.01
CA ALA A 12 8.43 -13.66 -54.86
C ALA A 12 9.26 -13.28 -53.62
N LEU A 13 9.85 -12.08 -53.56
CA LEU A 13 10.77 -11.67 -52.48
C LEU A 13 10.57 -10.23 -51.99
N SER A 14 9.37 -9.65 -52.18
CA SER A 14 9.05 -8.27 -51.79
C SER A 14 7.74 -8.15 -51.00
N LEU A 15 7.27 -9.25 -50.40
CA LEU A 15 6.00 -9.34 -49.68
C LEU A 15 6.15 -9.84 -48.23
N LEU A 16 7.38 -9.83 -47.70
CA LEU A 16 7.73 -10.38 -46.38
C LEU A 16 8.19 -9.31 -45.36
N VAL A 17 7.76 -8.05 -45.54
CA VAL A 17 8.15 -6.90 -44.68
C VAL A 17 6.95 -6.09 -44.19
N LEU A 18 5.73 -6.67 -44.19
CA LEU A 18 4.49 -5.98 -43.81
C LEU A 18 3.79 -6.57 -42.57
N LEU A 19 4.48 -7.37 -41.75
CA LEU A 19 3.92 -7.99 -40.54
C LEU A 19 4.48 -7.47 -39.20
N PHE A 20 5.33 -6.43 -39.22
CA PHE A 20 5.76 -5.72 -38.00
C PHE A 20 4.98 -4.40 -37.80
N SER A 21 3.68 -4.42 -38.11
CA SER A 21 2.75 -3.31 -37.82
C SER A 21 1.61 -3.76 -36.90
N CYS A 22 1.96 -4.53 -35.87
CA CYS A 22 1.17 -4.59 -34.65
C CYS A 22 1.96 -3.83 -33.56
N GLY A 23 2.20 -2.55 -33.82
CA GLY A 23 2.39 -1.61 -32.72
C GLY A 23 1.03 -1.43 -32.09
N GLU A 24 0.68 -2.32 -31.16
CA GLU A 24 -0.29 -1.98 -30.13
C GLU A 24 0.21 -0.67 -29.54
N LYS A 25 -0.60 0.37 -29.66
CA LYS A 25 -0.34 1.59 -28.90
C LYS A 25 -0.58 1.17 -27.47
N ASP A 26 0.48 1.07 -26.68
CA ASP A 26 0.39 1.07 -25.24
C ASP A 26 -0.36 2.36 -24.87
N GLU A 27 -1.68 2.24 -24.71
CA GLU A 27 -2.44 3.25 -23.98
C GLU A 27 -1.79 3.31 -22.59
N PRO A 28 -1.40 4.50 -22.11
CA PRO A 28 -0.64 4.61 -20.87
C PRO A 28 -1.47 3.96 -19.76
N GLN A 29 -1.01 2.79 -19.30
CA GLN A 29 -1.70 2.02 -18.27
C GLN A 29 -1.62 2.83 -16.98
N VAL A 30 -2.70 3.56 -16.69
CA VAL A 30 -2.84 4.34 -15.47
C VAL A 30 -2.65 3.38 -14.29
N SER A 31 -1.71 3.71 -13.40
CA SER A 31 -1.42 2.86 -12.24
C SER A 31 -2.69 2.68 -11.40
N PRO A 32 -3.03 1.47 -10.92
CA PRO A 32 -4.27 1.23 -10.17
C PRO A 32 -4.45 2.15 -8.95
N ILE A 33 -3.34 2.65 -8.38
CA ILE A 33 -3.33 3.57 -7.25
C ILE A 33 -3.92 4.94 -7.60
N VAL A 34 -3.86 5.42 -8.85
CA VAL A 34 -4.34 6.76 -9.23
C VAL A 34 -5.85 6.88 -9.02
N GLY A 35 -6.27 7.91 -8.29
CA GLY A 35 -7.65 8.20 -7.92
C GLY A 35 -7.81 8.55 -6.45
N ILE A 36 -9.07 8.69 -6.01
CA ILE A 36 -9.44 8.96 -4.62
C ILE A 36 -9.79 7.64 -3.92
N TRP A 37 -9.35 7.49 -2.68
CA TRP A 37 -9.50 6.32 -1.84
C TRP A 37 -10.09 6.72 -0.50
N ASN A 38 -11.31 6.27 -0.23
CA ASN A 38 -12.03 6.54 1.00
C ASN A 38 -11.65 5.48 2.03
N TYR A 39 -11.40 5.88 3.27
CA TYR A 39 -11.22 4.96 4.39
C TYR A 39 -12.40 3.96 4.49
N SER A 40 -12.10 2.71 4.82
CA SER A 40 -13.09 1.63 4.93
C SER A 40 -13.02 0.86 6.24
N SER A 41 -11.83 0.66 6.81
CA SER A 41 -11.59 -0.06 8.06
C SER A 41 -10.10 -0.07 8.42
N TYR A 42 -9.77 -0.12 9.69
CA TYR A 42 -8.44 -0.47 10.18
C TYR A 42 -8.42 -1.85 10.86
N ARG A 43 -7.23 -2.42 11.03
CA ARG A 43 -6.96 -3.49 12.01
C ARG A 43 -5.64 -3.17 12.72
N LEU A 44 -5.69 -3.07 14.04
CA LEU A 44 -4.52 -2.96 14.88
C LEU A 44 -4.16 -4.32 15.48
N ASP A 45 -2.97 -4.82 15.17
CA ASP A 45 -2.36 -5.97 15.80
C ASP A 45 -1.17 -5.53 16.67
N MET A 46 -1.11 -6.09 17.88
CA MET A 46 -0.09 -5.76 18.89
C MET A 46 0.57 -7.02 19.42
N SER A 47 1.89 -6.99 19.56
CA SER A 47 2.65 -8.06 20.20
C SER A 47 3.72 -7.54 21.15
N ILE A 48 3.97 -8.30 22.23
CA ILE A 48 5.01 -8.01 23.21
C ILE A 48 5.96 -9.21 23.25
N ASN A 49 7.25 -8.96 23.02
CA ASN A 49 8.30 -9.97 22.85
C ASN A 49 7.94 -11.04 21.79
N GLY A 50 7.26 -10.62 20.71
CA GLY A 50 6.78 -11.50 19.64
C GLY A 50 5.57 -12.39 20.01
N GLN A 51 4.95 -12.19 21.17
CA GLN A 51 3.70 -12.84 21.56
C GLN A 51 2.52 -11.88 21.36
N PRO A 52 1.40 -12.28 20.74
CA PRO A 52 0.20 -11.44 20.64
C PRO A 52 -0.25 -10.92 22.01
N LEU A 53 -0.69 -9.67 22.11
CA LEU A 53 -0.96 -8.97 23.38
C LEU A 53 -1.80 -9.81 24.38
N VAL A 54 -2.91 -10.40 23.93
CA VAL A 54 -3.76 -11.29 24.75
C VAL A 54 -2.98 -12.48 25.34
N GLN A 55 -2.07 -13.08 24.57
CA GLN A 55 -1.24 -14.21 25.03
C GLN A 55 -0.18 -13.76 26.03
N PHE A 56 0.39 -12.56 25.85
CA PHE A 56 1.31 -11.95 26.81
C PHE A 56 0.62 -11.66 28.15
N LEU A 57 -0.58 -11.05 28.12
CA LEU A 57 -1.39 -10.77 29.30
C LEU A 57 -1.77 -12.06 30.06
N GLN A 58 -2.12 -13.13 29.34
CA GLN A 58 -2.32 -14.45 29.94
C GLN A 58 -1.04 -15.02 30.57
N ALA A 59 0.12 -14.85 29.92
CA ALA A 59 1.40 -15.35 30.42
C ALA A 59 1.85 -14.67 31.71
N ILE A 60 1.48 -13.39 31.94
CA ILE A 60 1.71 -12.67 33.20
C ILE A 60 0.63 -12.88 34.26
N GLY A 61 -0.44 -13.65 33.95
CA GLY A 61 -1.37 -14.20 34.93
C GLY A 61 -2.84 -13.75 34.80
N ALA A 62 -3.22 -12.98 33.78
CA ALA A 62 -4.61 -12.65 33.52
C ALA A 62 -5.41 -13.89 33.07
N SER A 63 -6.71 -13.96 33.40
CA SER A 63 -7.60 -14.94 32.79
C SER A 63 -7.87 -14.60 31.33
N GLN A 64 -8.49 -15.53 30.58
CA GLN A 64 -8.80 -15.29 29.17
C GLN A 64 -9.68 -14.07 28.94
N GLN A 65 -10.70 -13.86 29.79
CA GLN A 65 -11.61 -12.72 29.65
C GLN A 65 -10.90 -11.40 29.98
N GLU A 66 -10.20 -11.34 31.13
CA GLU A 66 -9.44 -10.14 31.54
C GLU A 66 -8.37 -9.75 30.50
N ALA A 67 -7.67 -10.74 29.93
CA ALA A 67 -6.67 -10.53 28.89
C ALA A 67 -7.26 -10.07 27.55
N GLN A 68 -8.54 -10.33 27.28
CA GLN A 68 -9.23 -9.84 26.09
C GLN A 68 -9.74 -8.42 26.34
N GLU A 69 -10.44 -8.18 27.45
CA GLU A 69 -10.95 -6.86 27.84
C GLU A 69 -9.81 -5.82 27.92
N ALA A 70 -8.70 -6.15 28.60
CA ALA A 70 -7.54 -5.26 28.68
C ALA A 70 -6.77 -5.11 27.36
N ALA A 71 -6.83 -6.10 26.45
CA ALA A 71 -6.18 -5.96 25.14
C ALA A 71 -6.95 -5.06 24.19
N GLU A 72 -8.29 -5.08 24.23
CA GLU A 72 -9.09 -4.11 23.47
C GLU A 72 -8.97 -2.71 24.09
N GLU A 73 -9.00 -2.57 25.44
CA GLU A 73 -8.79 -1.27 26.12
C GLU A 73 -7.43 -0.64 25.73
N ILE A 74 -6.34 -1.42 25.72
CA ILE A 74 -5.03 -0.95 25.26
C ILE A 74 -5.06 -0.55 23.78
N LYS A 75 -5.75 -1.30 22.91
CA LYS A 75 -5.82 -0.95 21.47
C LYS A 75 -6.58 0.35 21.24
N ASP A 76 -7.72 0.52 21.92
CA ASP A 76 -8.56 1.72 21.87
C ASP A 76 -7.81 2.97 22.42
N GLU A 77 -6.77 2.80 23.25
CA GLU A 77 -5.86 3.90 23.66
C GLU A 77 -4.87 4.33 22.56
N PHE A 78 -4.54 3.46 21.60
CA PHE A 78 -3.66 3.79 20.46
C PHE A 78 -4.43 4.34 19.27
N PHE A 79 -5.51 3.66 18.87
CA PHE A 79 -6.32 4.01 17.71
C PHE A 79 -7.77 3.57 17.91
N SER A 80 -8.69 4.38 17.42
CA SER A 80 -10.13 4.12 17.34
C SER A 80 -10.64 4.27 15.91
N ASP A 81 -11.88 3.86 15.63
CA ASP A 81 -12.51 4.16 14.33
C ASP A 81 -12.67 5.67 14.07
N GLU A 82 -12.79 6.48 15.13
CA GLU A 82 -12.95 7.95 15.04
C GLU A 82 -11.67 8.64 14.54
N ASP A 83 -10.49 8.03 14.73
CA ASP A 83 -9.19 8.60 14.28
C ASP A 83 -8.97 8.49 12.76
N PHE A 84 -9.72 7.61 12.08
CA PHE A 84 -9.62 7.40 10.63
C PHE A 84 -10.91 7.76 9.88
N GLU A 85 -12.03 7.99 10.57
CA GLU A 85 -13.29 8.39 9.92
C GLU A 85 -13.08 9.66 9.08
N GLY A 86 -13.71 9.72 7.91
CA GLY A 86 -13.58 10.85 6.99
C GLY A 86 -12.22 10.96 6.26
N THR A 87 -11.29 10.02 6.44
CA THR A 87 -10.01 10.04 5.73
C THR A 87 -10.14 9.65 4.25
N GLU A 88 -9.61 10.50 3.37
CA GLU A 88 -9.46 10.28 1.94
C GLU A 88 -7.96 10.36 1.54
N LEU A 89 -7.47 9.38 0.77
CA LEU A 89 -6.19 9.48 0.06
C LEU A 89 -6.43 9.75 -1.42
N GLN A 90 -5.92 10.86 -1.95
CA GLN A 90 -5.90 11.14 -3.38
C GLN A 90 -4.50 10.90 -3.94
N PHE A 91 -4.37 10.08 -4.98
CA PHE A 91 -3.13 9.91 -5.74
C PHE A 91 -3.33 10.35 -7.18
N ASP A 92 -2.53 11.31 -7.63
CA ASP A 92 -2.61 11.85 -8.99
C ASP A 92 -1.62 11.19 -9.95
N ALA A 93 -1.92 11.29 -11.25
CA ALA A 93 -1.13 10.63 -12.30
C ALA A 93 0.25 11.28 -12.55
N ASP A 94 0.53 12.43 -11.94
CA ASP A 94 1.81 13.13 -11.99
C ASP A 94 2.78 12.74 -10.86
N GLY A 95 2.34 11.89 -9.93
CA GLY A 95 3.13 11.43 -8.78
C GLY A 95 2.90 12.22 -7.49
N THR A 96 1.91 13.12 -7.45
CA THR A 96 1.51 13.83 -6.22
C THR A 96 0.40 13.11 -5.43
N TYR A 97 0.34 13.35 -4.12
CA TYR A 97 -0.76 12.89 -3.26
C TYR A 97 -1.30 14.01 -2.36
N GLU A 98 -2.54 13.84 -1.92
CA GLU A 98 -3.14 14.57 -0.80
C GLU A 98 -3.80 13.58 0.17
N ILE A 99 -3.65 13.80 1.46
CA ILE A 99 -4.45 13.20 2.53
C ILE A 99 -5.47 14.26 2.97
N ARG A 100 -6.74 13.88 3.07
CA ARG A 100 -7.80 14.76 3.59
C ARG A 100 -8.55 14.07 4.72
N ILE A 101 -8.95 14.85 5.71
CA ILE A 101 -9.84 14.42 6.80
C ILE A 101 -11.06 15.36 6.75
N ASP A 102 -12.27 14.79 6.64
CA ASP A 102 -13.52 15.55 6.43
C ASP A 102 -13.47 16.55 5.24
N GLY A 103 -12.68 16.22 4.21
CA GLY A 103 -12.46 17.07 3.03
C GLY A 103 -11.53 18.26 3.26
N ILE A 104 -10.90 18.39 4.44
CA ILE A 104 -9.82 19.35 4.72
C ILE A 104 -8.49 18.66 4.42
N ASN A 105 -7.62 19.31 3.63
CA ASN A 105 -6.26 18.80 3.37
C ASN A 105 -5.45 18.84 4.67
N ASP A 106 -4.95 17.67 5.06
CA ASP A 106 -4.14 17.44 6.26
C ASP A 106 -2.65 17.32 5.87
N GLU A 107 -2.35 16.53 4.83
CA GLU A 107 -1.01 16.32 4.32
C GLU A 107 -1.00 16.32 2.77
N SER A 108 0.13 16.69 2.16
CA SER A 108 0.34 16.53 0.72
C SER A 108 1.82 16.43 0.36
N GLY A 109 2.12 15.80 -0.77
CA GLY A 109 3.49 15.55 -1.19
C GLY A 109 3.61 14.76 -2.49
N THR A 110 4.67 13.97 -2.62
CA THR A 110 4.87 13.03 -3.73
C THR A 110 4.88 11.58 -3.28
N TYR A 111 4.35 10.67 -4.09
CA TYR A 111 4.31 9.24 -3.77
C TYR A 111 5.11 8.41 -4.79
N GLN A 112 5.60 7.25 -4.36
CA GLN A 112 6.24 6.25 -5.23
C GLN A 112 5.81 4.84 -4.85
N LEU A 113 5.55 4.01 -5.86
CA LEU A 113 5.40 2.56 -5.69
C LEU A 113 6.75 1.89 -5.97
N LEU A 114 7.31 1.25 -4.95
CA LEU A 114 8.62 0.59 -4.98
C LEU A 114 8.45 -0.94 -4.96
N GLU A 115 9.55 -1.66 -5.23
CA GLU A 115 9.64 -3.13 -5.10
C GLU A 115 8.58 -3.96 -5.87
N ASN A 116 8.12 -3.46 -7.02
CA ASN A 116 6.99 -4.02 -7.81
C ASN A 116 5.61 -3.78 -7.14
N ASN A 117 5.43 -2.60 -6.55
CA ASN A 117 4.22 -2.13 -5.88
C ASN A 117 3.92 -2.81 -4.53
N THR A 118 4.93 -3.36 -3.86
CA THR A 118 4.80 -3.93 -2.50
C THR A 118 5.15 -2.93 -1.39
N ILE A 119 5.71 -1.78 -1.74
CA ILE A 119 5.97 -0.65 -0.84
C ILE A 119 5.38 0.61 -1.47
N LEU A 120 4.61 1.37 -0.71
CA LEU A 120 4.15 2.72 -1.03
C LEU A 120 4.93 3.70 -0.16
N ARG A 121 5.73 4.54 -0.81
CA ARG A 121 6.44 5.64 -0.18
C ARG A 121 5.65 6.92 -0.33
N LEU A 122 5.41 7.64 0.76
CA LEU A 122 4.94 9.01 0.78
C LEU A 122 6.09 9.93 1.20
N THR A 123 6.21 11.08 0.56
CA THR A 123 7.23 12.09 0.88
C THR A 123 6.58 13.47 0.93
N SER A 124 6.51 14.06 2.12
CA SER A 124 5.97 15.39 2.39
C SER A 124 7.09 16.45 2.41
N GLU A 125 6.82 17.64 2.96
CA GLU A 125 7.88 18.65 3.19
C GLU A 125 8.78 18.27 4.38
N ASP A 126 8.24 17.58 5.39
CA ASP A 126 8.90 17.33 6.66
C ASP A 126 9.38 15.87 6.84
N ASP A 127 8.78 14.87 6.16
CA ASP A 127 9.08 13.45 6.39
C ASP A 127 8.96 12.54 5.13
N GLU A 128 9.47 11.31 5.24
CA GLU A 128 9.36 10.24 4.24
C GLU A 128 8.90 8.93 4.91
N THR A 129 7.67 8.50 4.62
CA THR A 129 7.03 7.33 5.25
C THR A 129 6.84 6.20 4.25
N ASP A 130 7.36 5.01 4.58
CA ASP A 130 7.15 3.77 3.82
C ASP A 130 6.03 2.93 4.44
N PHE A 131 5.02 2.60 3.64
CA PHE A 131 3.98 1.64 3.97
C PHE A 131 4.17 0.36 3.15
N LYS A 132 3.94 -0.81 3.75
CA LYS A 132 3.82 -2.05 2.97
C LYS A 132 2.47 -2.06 2.26
N VAL A 133 2.43 -2.47 1.00
CA VAL A 133 1.18 -2.63 0.24
C VAL A 133 0.82 -4.11 0.26
N GLU A 134 -0.18 -4.48 1.07
CA GLU A 134 -0.71 -5.85 1.08
C GLU A 134 -1.60 -6.09 -0.15
N GLN A 135 -2.43 -5.10 -0.50
CA GLN A 135 -3.34 -5.19 -1.63
C GLN A 135 -3.43 -3.88 -2.40
N LEU A 136 -3.30 -3.97 -3.73
CA LEU A 136 -3.59 -2.87 -4.66
C LEU A 136 -4.36 -3.41 -5.87
N THR A 137 -5.62 -3.04 -6.00
CA THR A 137 -6.49 -3.32 -7.15
C THR A 137 -7.06 -2.01 -7.72
N ASN A 138 -8.03 -2.09 -8.64
CA ASN A 138 -8.75 -0.90 -9.12
C ASN A 138 -9.76 -0.34 -8.09
N ASN A 139 -10.07 -1.08 -7.02
CA ASN A 139 -11.15 -0.75 -6.07
C ASN A 139 -10.84 -1.07 -4.60
N ARG A 140 -9.63 -1.56 -4.29
CA ARG A 140 -9.14 -1.80 -2.93
C ARG A 140 -7.66 -1.46 -2.83
N LEU A 141 -7.32 -0.68 -1.81
CA LEU A 141 -5.96 -0.41 -1.35
C LEU A 141 -5.89 -0.85 0.11
N THR A 142 -4.96 -1.73 0.44
CA THR A 142 -4.67 -2.12 1.82
C THR A 142 -3.19 -1.92 2.06
N ILE A 143 -2.87 -1.05 3.01
CA ILE A 143 -1.50 -0.69 3.40
C ILE A 143 -1.27 -1.05 4.87
N ILE A 144 -0.03 -1.39 5.21
CA ILE A 144 0.37 -1.76 6.56
C ILE A 144 1.52 -0.84 7.00
N PHE A 145 1.33 -0.20 8.14
CA PHE A 145 2.36 0.49 8.90
C PHE A 145 2.83 -0.44 10.03
N GLU A 146 4.14 -0.51 10.26
CA GLU A 146 4.74 -1.34 11.32
C GLU A 146 5.74 -0.51 12.11
N GLU A 147 5.58 -0.50 13.42
CA GLU A 147 6.49 0.15 14.37
C GLU A 147 6.90 -0.85 15.45
N GLU A 148 8.16 -0.76 15.90
CA GLU A 148 8.71 -1.63 16.93
C GLU A 148 9.63 -0.84 17.85
N GLU A 149 9.29 -0.78 19.14
CA GLU A 149 10.07 -0.09 20.17
C GLU A 149 10.46 -1.07 21.29
N SER A 150 11.61 -0.84 21.92
CA SER A 150 12.02 -1.61 23.09
C SER A 150 12.39 -0.73 24.27
N ASP A 151 11.55 -0.73 25.30
CA ASP A 151 11.75 0.01 26.54
C ASP A 151 11.14 -0.72 27.77
N ASP A 152 11.44 -0.26 28.97
CA ASP A 152 10.90 -0.71 30.25
C ASP A 152 9.50 -0.12 30.51
N PHE A 153 8.56 -0.35 29.59
CA PHE A 153 7.17 0.14 29.65
C PHE A 153 6.44 -0.21 30.96
N PHE A 154 6.90 -1.24 31.69
CA PHE A 154 6.34 -1.67 32.96
C PHE A 154 7.09 -1.16 34.20
N GLY A 155 8.20 -0.44 34.05
CA GLY A 155 9.00 0.10 35.16
C GLY A 155 9.64 -0.97 36.05
N ILE A 156 9.93 -2.16 35.50
CA ILE A 156 10.46 -3.33 36.22
C ILE A 156 11.97 -3.51 36.05
N GLY A 157 12.64 -2.61 35.32
CA GLY A 157 14.06 -2.66 34.99
C GLY A 157 14.40 -3.68 33.91
N LEU A 158 13.41 -4.15 33.13
CA LEU A 158 13.60 -5.11 32.05
C LEU A 158 12.86 -4.60 30.80
N PRO A 159 13.57 -4.26 29.72
CA PRO A 159 12.91 -3.82 28.50
C PRO A 159 12.09 -4.96 27.90
N VAL A 160 10.92 -4.61 27.38
CA VAL A 160 10.12 -5.48 26.52
C VAL A 160 10.14 -4.90 25.11
N LEU A 161 9.98 -5.76 24.10
CA LEU A 161 9.87 -5.37 22.70
C LEU A 161 8.38 -5.28 22.35
N VAL A 162 7.86 -4.09 22.09
CA VAL A 162 6.48 -3.87 21.65
C VAL A 162 6.49 -3.66 20.15
N LYS A 163 5.75 -4.49 19.40
CA LYS A 163 5.49 -4.28 17.98
C LYS A 163 4.02 -3.93 17.76
N LEU A 164 3.79 -2.84 17.04
CA LEU A 164 2.53 -2.39 16.48
C LEU A 164 2.49 -2.71 14.98
N GLU A 165 1.35 -3.20 14.51
CA GLU A 165 1.08 -3.46 13.09
C GLU A 165 -0.33 -2.92 12.78
N LEU A 166 -0.39 -1.79 12.08
CA LEU A 166 -1.62 -1.10 11.71
C LEU A 166 -1.90 -1.34 10.22
N GLU A 167 -2.92 -2.13 9.93
CA GLU A 167 -3.44 -2.33 8.58
C GLU A 167 -4.58 -1.33 8.32
N LEU A 168 -4.44 -0.50 7.28
CA LEU A 168 -5.47 0.44 6.82
C LEU A 168 -6.01 -0.01 5.46
N SER A 169 -7.33 -0.13 5.35
CA SER A 169 -8.02 -0.48 4.11
C SER A 169 -8.87 0.66 3.58
N PHE A 170 -8.75 0.91 2.27
CA PHE A 170 -9.44 1.97 1.53
C PHE A 170 -10.14 1.42 0.27
N VAL A 171 -11.17 2.14 -0.19
CA VAL A 171 -11.99 1.80 -1.37
C VAL A 171 -12.21 2.99 -2.30
N LYS A 172 -12.45 2.71 -3.58
CA LYS A 172 -12.63 3.67 -4.68
C LYS A 172 -13.96 3.41 -5.39
#